data_AF-A0A8C0QUW9-F1
#
_entry.id   AF-A0A8C0QUW9-F1
#
_cell.length_a   1.000
_cell.length_b   1.000
_cell.length_c   1.000
_cell.angle_alpha   90.00
_cell.angle_beta   90.00
_cell.angle_gamma   90.00
#
_symmetry.space_group_name_H-M   'P 1'
#
loop_
_entity.id
_entity.type
_entity.pdbx_description
1 polymer ?
#
loop_
_entity_poly.entity_id
_entity_poly.type
_entity_poly.pdbx_seq_one_letter_code
_entity_poly.pdbx_strand_id
1 'polypeptide(L)'
;VALKCETWLPPPKSNIWLQFCFFRKDQALGSGWSNSSELHIPIIWSEDSESYWCQAKAVIPNVIKRSQRSRIHVQRIPVSDVNLEIQPPGIQLIEGDLFLICSVAKGTGTVTFSWHREGSGKSLGRKMQRALPAKLQIATVREQDAGRYYCSVDNMHGPILIPASRPILTLRAPRAQAVVGDMVELHCEAQRGSPPILYRFYQDDVILGSSSAPSGGGAPFNLFLTAEHSGNYSCEADNGLGAQCSDRVSLSITGKQDILTAAIYINVIIRLDLSLLFCSLFSICPICSLFSFSFLSTFL
;
A
#
# COMPACT_ATOMS: atom_id res chain seq x y z
N VAL A 1 5.32 -22.05 9.55
CA VAL A 1 4.53 -21.83 8.32
C VAL A 1 4.50 -23.13 7.52
N ALA A 2 3.38 -23.49 6.89
CA ALA A 2 3.30 -24.67 6.03
C ALA A 2 3.08 -24.22 4.58
N LEU A 3 3.93 -24.69 3.67
CA LEU A 3 3.77 -24.48 2.23
C LEU A 3 3.12 -25.71 1.65
N LYS A 4 1.99 -25.54 0.97
CA LYS A 4 1.28 -26.62 0.28
C LYS A 4 1.40 -26.46 -1.22
N CYS A 5 1.81 -27.53 -1.91
CA CYS A 5 1.90 -27.60 -3.35
C CYS A 5 0.68 -28.35 -3.89
N GLU A 6 -0.34 -27.61 -4.31
CA GLU A 6 -1.56 -28.21 -4.83
C GLU A 6 -1.38 -28.62 -6.30
N THR A 7 -1.88 -29.81 -6.63
CA THR A 7 -1.86 -30.35 -8.00
C THR A 7 -3.25 -30.81 -8.37
N TRP A 8 -3.63 -30.58 -9.62
CA TRP A 8 -4.90 -31.06 -10.16
C TRP A 8 -4.61 -32.17 -11.18
N LEU A 9 -4.93 -33.41 -10.81
CA LEU A 9 -4.82 -34.57 -11.68
C LEU A 9 -6.22 -34.99 -12.16
N PRO A 10 -6.41 -35.22 -13.46
CA PRO A 10 -7.65 -35.82 -13.96
C PRO A 10 -7.93 -37.17 -13.28
N PRO A 11 -9.20 -37.57 -13.09
CA PRO A 11 -9.58 -38.83 -12.45
C PRO A 11 -8.85 -40.10 -12.95
N PRO A 12 -8.61 -40.31 -14.27
CA PRO A 12 -7.87 -41.49 -14.74
C PRO A 12 -6.35 -41.47 -14.44
N LYS A 13 -5.84 -40.40 -13.82
CA LYS A 13 -4.42 -40.21 -13.49
C LYS A 13 -4.15 -40.15 -11.98
N SER A 14 -5.12 -40.53 -11.14
CA SER A 14 -4.99 -40.48 -9.67
C SER A 14 -3.93 -41.42 -9.09
N ASN A 15 -3.54 -42.47 -9.84
CA ASN A 15 -2.52 -43.44 -9.42
C ASN A 15 -1.08 -43.01 -9.73
N ILE A 16 -0.86 -41.75 -10.16
CA ILE A 16 0.48 -41.23 -10.45
C ILE A 16 1.16 -40.82 -9.15
N TRP A 17 2.35 -41.36 -8.93
CA TRP A 17 3.18 -41.02 -7.78
C TRP A 17 3.85 -39.67 -8.03
N LEU A 18 3.61 -38.72 -7.12
CA LEU A 18 4.13 -37.37 -7.19
C LEU A 18 5.24 -37.15 -6.17
N GLN A 19 6.28 -36.45 -6.60
CA GLN A 19 7.31 -35.92 -5.75
C GLN A 19 7.32 -34.40 -5.85
N PHE A 20 7.62 -33.73 -4.74
CA PHE A 20 7.56 -32.29 -4.61
C PHE A 20 8.90 -31.75 -4.16
N CYS A 21 9.26 -30.57 -4.67
CA CYS A 21 10.43 -29.82 -4.23
C CYS A 21 10.03 -28.35 -4.10
N PHE A 22 10.40 -27.72 -2.99
CA PHE A 22 10.05 -26.33 -2.69
C PHE A 22 11.25 -25.44 -2.86
N PHE A 23 11.01 -24.20 -3.28
CA PHE A 23 12.05 -23.23 -3.57
C PHE A 23 11.72 -21.88 -2.93
N ARG A 24 12.76 -21.22 -2.44
CA ARG A 24 12.75 -19.80 -2.07
C ARG A 24 13.67 -19.06 -3.03
N LYS A 25 13.12 -18.10 -3.76
CA LYS A 25 13.78 -17.45 -4.90
C LYS A 25 14.22 -18.51 -5.92
N ASP A 26 15.50 -18.87 -5.94
CA ASP A 26 16.05 -19.92 -6.82
C ASP A 26 16.80 -21.02 -6.03
N GLN A 27 16.68 -21.03 -4.70
CA GLN A 27 17.30 -22.02 -3.82
C GLN A 27 16.29 -23.05 -3.35
N ALA A 28 16.63 -24.34 -3.44
CA ALA A 28 15.79 -25.43 -2.94
C ALA A 28 15.73 -25.40 -1.40
N LEU A 29 14.53 -25.62 -0.86
CA LEU A 29 14.26 -25.72 0.57
C LEU A 29 14.18 -27.20 0.96
N GLY A 30 15.13 -27.66 1.79
CA GLY A 30 15.22 -29.04 2.25
C GLY A 30 16.24 -29.89 1.48
N SER A 31 16.14 -31.21 1.61
CA SER A 31 17.08 -32.18 1.00
C SER A 31 16.77 -32.53 -0.45
N GLY A 32 15.77 -31.90 -1.08
CA GLY A 32 15.38 -32.11 -2.48
C GLY A 32 13.95 -32.63 -2.64
N TRP A 33 13.78 -33.65 -3.48
CA TRP A 33 12.47 -34.25 -3.80
C TRP A 33 11.91 -35.04 -2.61
N SER A 34 10.68 -34.75 -2.23
CA SER A 34 9.92 -35.40 -1.16
C SER A 34 8.59 -35.93 -1.67
N ASN A 35 8.05 -36.98 -1.06
CA ASN A 35 6.69 -37.47 -1.39
C ASN A 35 5.59 -36.61 -0.71
N SER A 36 5.95 -35.67 0.16
CA SER A 36 5.00 -34.77 0.82
C SER A 36 4.70 -33.57 -0.08
N SER A 37 3.40 -33.32 -0.33
CA SER A 37 2.93 -32.08 -0.96
C SER A 37 2.97 -30.88 -0.02
N GLU A 38 3.40 -31.07 1.23
CA GLU A 38 3.50 -30.04 2.25
C GLU A 38 4.90 -29.96 2.84
N LEU A 39 5.42 -28.74 2.99
CA LEU A 39 6.68 -28.43 3.65
C LEU A 39 6.43 -27.53 4.86
N HIS A 40 6.84 -28.02 6.03
CA HIS A 40 6.82 -27.23 7.26
C HIS A 40 8.13 -26.47 7.42
N ILE A 41 8.03 -25.14 7.50
CA ILE A 41 9.12 -24.25 7.88
C ILE A 41 8.92 -23.93 9.37
N PRO A 42 9.74 -24.51 10.27
CA PRO A 42 9.54 -24.39 11.70
C PRO A 42 9.82 -22.98 12.22
N ILE A 43 10.75 -22.25 11.57
CA ILE A 43 11.13 -20.88 11.93
C ILE A 43 11.27 -20.09 10.64
N ILE A 44 10.59 -18.95 10.55
CA ILE A 44 10.64 -18.02 9.42
C ILE A 44 10.97 -16.63 9.94
N TRP A 45 11.85 -15.92 9.25
CA TRP A 45 12.33 -14.60 9.65
C TRP A 45 11.83 -13.51 8.71
N SER A 46 11.96 -12.24 9.12
CA SER A 46 11.65 -11.09 8.27
C SER A 46 12.46 -11.11 6.97
N GLU A 47 13.71 -11.58 7.05
CA GLU A 47 14.64 -11.68 5.92
C GLU A 47 14.24 -12.81 4.94
N ASP A 48 13.34 -13.70 5.35
CA ASP A 48 12.82 -14.77 4.51
C ASP A 48 11.57 -14.32 3.72
N SER A 49 11.23 -13.02 3.73
CA SER A 49 10.09 -12.43 3.01
C SER A 49 10.32 -12.37 1.50
N GLU A 50 10.35 -13.53 0.89
CA GLU A 50 10.76 -13.73 -0.50
C GLU A 50 9.68 -14.42 -1.34
N SER A 51 9.99 -14.63 -2.61
CA SER A 51 9.15 -15.42 -3.52
C SER A 51 9.34 -16.92 -3.29
N TYR A 52 8.25 -17.63 -2.98
CA TYR A 52 8.22 -19.08 -2.83
C TYR A 52 7.48 -19.74 -4.00
N TRP A 53 7.92 -20.93 -4.38
CA TRP A 53 7.27 -21.75 -5.40
C TRP A 53 7.64 -23.21 -5.22
N CYS A 54 6.88 -24.11 -5.85
CA CYS A 54 7.13 -25.53 -5.80
C CYS A 54 7.19 -26.16 -7.19
N GLN A 55 7.84 -27.31 -7.26
CA GLN A 55 7.81 -28.21 -8.39
C GLN A 55 7.11 -29.50 -7.98
N ALA A 56 6.27 -30.02 -8.87
CA ALA A 56 5.69 -31.35 -8.76
C ALA A 56 6.19 -32.21 -9.93
N LYS A 57 6.74 -33.37 -9.61
CA LYS A 57 7.28 -34.36 -10.55
C LYS A 57 6.43 -35.61 -10.50
N ALA A 58 5.87 -35.99 -11.63
CA ALA A 58 5.34 -37.35 -11.83
C ALA A 58 6.52 -38.30 -12.04
N VAL A 59 6.56 -39.40 -11.30
CA VAL A 59 7.63 -40.42 -11.46
C VAL A 59 7.50 -41.09 -12.83
N ILE A 60 6.27 -41.42 -13.24
CA ILE A 60 5.95 -42.04 -14.53
C ILE A 60 4.63 -41.46 -15.07
N PRO A 61 4.60 -40.85 -16.27
CA PRO A 61 5.76 -40.43 -17.07
C PRO A 61 6.54 -39.31 -16.34
N ASN A 62 7.84 -39.19 -16.62
CA ASN A 62 8.73 -38.21 -15.98
C ASN A 62 8.39 -36.77 -16.43
N VAL A 63 7.38 -36.17 -15.79
CA VAL A 63 6.86 -34.84 -16.10
C VAL A 63 7.02 -33.95 -14.88
N ILE A 64 7.63 -32.78 -15.08
CA ILE A 64 7.81 -31.77 -14.03
C ILE A 64 6.96 -30.55 -14.37
N LYS A 65 6.16 -30.11 -13.40
CA LYS A 65 5.39 -28.86 -13.45
C LYS A 65 5.84 -27.93 -12.33
N ARG A 66 5.74 -26.63 -12.59
CA ARG A 66 6.11 -25.57 -11.64
C ARG A 66 4.87 -24.80 -11.25
N SER A 67 4.75 -24.45 -9.99
CA SER A 67 3.72 -23.52 -9.52
C SER A 67 4.03 -22.10 -9.98
N GLN A 68 3.04 -21.23 -9.83
CA GLN A 68 3.30 -19.80 -9.83
C GLN A 68 4.12 -19.42 -8.60
N ARG A 69 4.82 -18.29 -8.70
CA ARG A 69 5.60 -17.70 -7.62
C ARG A 69 4.68 -16.88 -6.72
N SER A 70 4.67 -17.19 -5.42
CA SER A 70 3.91 -16.46 -4.40
C SER A 70 4.87 -15.73 -3.48
N ARG A 71 4.71 -14.42 -3.33
CA ARG A 71 5.48 -13.65 -2.35
C ARG A 71 4.87 -13.83 -0.97
N ILE A 72 5.67 -14.28 -0.02
CA ILE A 72 5.26 -14.40 1.38
C ILE A 72 5.89 -13.23 2.13
N HIS A 73 5.05 -12.45 2.81
CA HIS A 73 5.52 -11.33 3.62
C HIS A 73 5.48 -11.73 5.10
N VAL A 74 6.63 -11.72 5.75
CA VAL A 74 6.78 -12.08 7.15
C VAL A 74 6.87 -10.81 7.97
N GLN A 75 5.80 -10.50 8.69
CA GLN A 75 5.76 -9.32 9.56
C GLN A 75 6.41 -9.63 10.90
N ARG A 76 7.31 -8.74 11.33
CA ARG A 76 7.93 -8.78 12.65
C ARG A 76 6.97 -8.16 13.68
N ILE A 77 6.81 -8.79 14.83
CA ILE A 77 6.00 -8.25 15.93
C ILE A 77 6.91 -7.35 16.76
N PRO A 78 6.55 -6.07 16.97
CA PRO A 78 7.34 -5.17 17.78
C PRO A 78 7.41 -5.63 19.23
N VAL A 79 8.54 -5.33 19.88
CA VAL A 79 8.67 -5.57 21.31
C VAL A 79 7.78 -4.61 22.08
N SER A 80 6.98 -5.16 23.00
CA SER A 80 6.17 -4.39 23.94
C SER A 80 6.08 -5.11 25.27
N ASP A 81 5.64 -4.38 26.29
CA ASP A 81 5.52 -4.86 27.67
C ASP A 81 6.88 -5.36 28.20
N VAL A 82 7.89 -4.47 28.16
CA VAL A 82 9.23 -4.74 28.70
C VAL A 82 9.17 -4.75 30.22
N ASN A 83 9.62 -5.84 30.83
CA ASN A 83 9.67 -6.01 32.27
C ASN A 83 11.10 -6.26 32.76
N LEU A 84 11.46 -5.68 33.90
CA LEU A 84 12.72 -5.92 34.58
C LEU A 84 12.46 -6.56 35.95
N GLU A 85 13.08 -7.71 36.17
CA GLU A 85 13.11 -8.41 37.45
C GLU A 85 14.51 -8.37 38.04
N ILE A 86 14.60 -8.21 39.36
CA ILE A 86 15.86 -8.13 40.09
C ILE A 86 15.96 -9.33 41.03
N GLN A 87 17.11 -10.02 41.02
CA GLN A 87 17.39 -11.14 41.90
C GLN A 87 18.73 -10.98 42.63
N PRO A 88 18.78 -11.22 43.97
CA PRO A 88 17.67 -11.60 44.85
C PRO A 88 16.68 -10.44 45.09
N PRO A 89 15.39 -10.72 45.35
CA PRO A 89 14.41 -9.69 45.67
C PRO A 89 14.70 -9.12 47.07
N GLY A 90 15.09 -7.85 47.16
CA GLY A 90 15.38 -7.19 48.45
C GLY A 90 15.90 -5.76 48.28
N ILE A 91 15.52 -4.87 49.20
CA ILE A 91 15.82 -3.43 49.18
C ILE A 91 17.28 -3.13 49.63
N GLN A 92 17.99 -4.13 50.17
CA GLN A 92 19.38 -3.99 50.63
C GLN A 92 20.21 -5.21 50.24
N LEU A 93 20.94 -5.10 49.14
CA LEU A 93 22.06 -5.98 48.85
C LEU A 93 23.31 -5.32 49.43
N ILE A 94 23.79 -5.84 50.56
CA ILE A 94 24.94 -5.27 51.29
C ILE A 94 26.25 -5.66 50.57
N GLU A 95 26.39 -6.94 50.23
CA GLU A 95 27.47 -7.47 49.38
C GLU A 95 26.99 -8.73 48.66
N GLY A 96 27.38 -8.91 47.39
CA GLY A 96 27.04 -10.10 46.61
C GLY A 96 26.81 -9.81 45.13
N ASP A 97 26.33 -10.83 44.41
CA ASP A 97 25.99 -10.74 42.99
C ASP A 97 24.55 -10.29 42.80
N LEU A 98 24.37 -9.31 41.91
CA LEU A 98 23.06 -8.82 41.49
C LEU A 98 22.74 -9.29 40.08
N PHE A 99 21.52 -9.77 39.89
CA PHE A 99 21.04 -10.22 38.60
C PHE A 99 19.85 -9.40 38.11
N LEU A 100 19.98 -8.88 36.89
CA LEU A 100 18.96 -8.11 36.20
C LEU A 100 18.37 -8.96 35.07
N ILE A 101 17.14 -9.42 35.22
CA ILE A 101 16.43 -10.25 34.25
C ILE A 101 15.45 -9.37 33.48
N CYS A 102 15.73 -9.15 32.21
CA CYS A 102 14.85 -8.40 31.32
C CYS A 102 14.03 -9.34 30.45
N SER A 103 12.72 -9.11 30.35
CA SER A 103 11.80 -9.91 29.54
C SER A 103 10.84 -9.01 28.75
N VAL A 104 10.19 -9.59 27.74
CA VAL A 104 9.19 -8.93 26.89
C VAL A 104 7.98 -9.83 26.77
N ALA A 105 6.76 -9.28 26.88
CA ALA A 105 5.55 -10.09 26.69
C ALA A 105 5.24 -10.34 25.20
N LYS A 106 5.64 -9.40 24.34
CA LYS A 106 5.44 -9.45 22.89
C LYS A 106 6.74 -9.10 22.19
N GLY A 107 6.96 -9.71 21.02
CA GLY A 107 8.11 -9.45 20.16
C GLY A 107 8.57 -10.73 19.45
N THR A 108 8.99 -10.62 18.18
CA THR A 108 9.51 -11.76 17.42
C THR A 108 10.86 -11.48 16.80
N GLY A 109 11.66 -12.53 16.61
CA GLY A 109 12.99 -12.44 16.03
C GLY A 109 14.09 -12.21 17.05
N THR A 110 15.23 -11.73 16.55
CA THR A 110 16.41 -11.41 17.36
C THR A 110 16.30 -9.97 17.83
N VAL A 111 16.39 -9.77 19.15
CA VAL A 111 16.27 -8.50 19.83
C VAL A 111 17.55 -8.16 20.58
N THR A 112 17.78 -6.87 20.80
CA THR A 112 18.90 -6.32 21.55
C THR A 112 18.41 -5.85 22.91
N PHE A 113 18.75 -6.59 23.96
CA PHE A 113 18.56 -6.17 25.34
C PHE A 113 19.68 -5.20 25.73
N SER A 114 19.35 -4.09 26.37
CA SER A 114 20.30 -3.18 27.00
C SER A 114 19.85 -2.85 28.41
N TRP A 115 20.75 -2.94 29.38
CA TRP A 115 20.48 -2.62 30.78
C TRP A 115 21.12 -1.30 31.14
N HIS A 116 20.43 -0.52 31.95
CA HIS A 116 20.82 0.84 32.28
C HIS A 116 20.59 1.12 33.77
N ARG A 117 21.39 2.04 34.30
CA ARG A 117 21.18 2.67 35.60
C ARG A 117 20.76 4.12 35.39
N GLU A 118 19.70 4.54 36.05
CA GLU A 118 19.22 5.92 36.01
C GLU A 118 20.34 6.91 36.39
N GLY A 119 20.48 8.01 35.65
CA GLY A 119 21.51 9.02 35.88
C GLY A 119 22.95 8.69 35.47
N SER A 120 23.26 7.44 35.07
CA SER A 120 24.63 7.05 34.70
C SER A 120 25.03 7.41 33.26
N GLY A 121 24.04 7.59 32.36
CA GLY A 121 24.25 7.89 30.94
C GLY A 121 24.91 6.77 30.12
N LYS A 122 25.30 5.64 30.73
CA LYS A 122 25.98 4.51 30.08
C LYS A 122 25.21 3.21 30.31
N SER A 123 25.15 2.37 29.29
CA SER A 123 24.59 1.02 29.41
C SER A 123 25.52 0.14 30.25
N LEU A 124 24.96 -0.59 31.20
CA LEU A 124 25.66 -1.58 32.04
C LEU A 124 26.03 -2.85 31.25
N GLY A 125 25.24 -3.15 30.21
CA GLY A 125 25.46 -4.27 29.34
C GLY A 125 24.51 -4.26 28.15
N ARG A 126 24.88 -4.99 27.11
CA ARG A 126 24.06 -5.23 25.91
C ARG A 126 24.16 -6.69 25.52
N LYS A 127 23.03 -7.31 25.16
CA LYS A 127 22.98 -8.70 24.70
C LYS A 127 21.98 -8.84 23.56
N MET A 128 22.43 -9.43 22.46
CA MET A 128 21.58 -9.77 21.32
C MET A 128 21.18 -11.24 21.40
N GLN A 129 19.88 -11.53 21.51
CA GLN A 129 19.35 -12.89 21.54
C GLN A 129 17.90 -12.91 21.05
N ARG A 130 17.28 -14.09 20.96
CA ARG A 130 15.83 -14.18 20.70
C ARG A 130 15.04 -13.45 21.80
N ALA A 131 13.80 -13.06 21.49
CA ALA A 131 12.84 -12.44 22.42
C ALA A 131 12.41 -13.38 23.57
N LEU A 132 13.40 -13.87 24.33
CA LEU A 132 13.30 -14.69 25.53
C LEU A 132 13.99 -13.92 26.66
N PRO A 133 13.63 -14.19 27.93
CA PRO A 133 14.25 -13.52 29.07
C PRO A 133 15.78 -13.55 29.02
N ALA A 134 16.40 -12.40 29.25
CA ALA A 134 17.84 -12.21 29.23
C ALA A 134 18.32 -11.78 30.62
N LYS A 135 19.46 -12.31 31.06
CA LYS A 135 20.02 -12.05 32.39
C LYS A 135 21.37 -11.34 32.26
N LEU A 136 21.54 -10.25 33.02
CA LEU A 136 22.81 -9.57 33.24
C LEU A 136 23.24 -9.74 34.70
N GLN A 137 24.52 -10.06 34.92
CA GLN A 137 25.12 -10.16 36.26
C GLN A 137 25.98 -8.93 36.52
N ILE A 138 25.83 -8.35 37.71
CA ILE A 138 26.72 -7.34 38.27
C ILE A 138 27.40 -8.02 39.47
N ALA A 139 28.68 -8.34 39.30
CA ALA A 139 29.46 -9.01 40.33
C ALA A 139 29.91 -8.02 41.40
N THR A 140 29.88 -8.45 42.67
CA THR A 140 30.37 -7.68 43.82
C THR A 140 29.83 -6.24 43.84
N VAL A 141 28.53 -6.10 44.05
CA VAL A 141 27.85 -4.80 44.11
C VAL A 141 28.46 -3.91 45.20
N ARG A 142 28.73 -2.65 44.84
CA ARG A 142 29.27 -1.62 45.74
C ARG A 142 28.22 -0.52 45.98
N GLU A 143 28.47 0.35 46.96
CA GLU A 143 27.57 1.49 47.25
C GLU A 143 27.32 2.39 46.02
N GLN A 144 28.34 2.59 45.17
CA GLN A 144 28.24 3.33 43.91
C GLN A 144 27.32 2.69 42.86
N ASP A 145 26.94 1.41 43.05
CA ASP A 145 26.03 0.69 42.18
C ASP A 145 24.58 0.90 42.57
N ALA A 146 24.32 1.41 43.78
CA ALA A 146 22.98 1.72 44.25
C ALA A 146 22.25 2.68 43.31
N GLY A 147 20.98 2.38 43.03
CA GLY A 147 20.13 3.21 42.19
C GLY A 147 19.00 2.43 41.54
N ARG A 148 18.25 3.11 40.67
CA ARG A 148 17.17 2.52 39.89
C ARG A 148 17.72 1.96 38.59
N TYR A 149 17.34 0.73 38.28
CA TYR A 149 17.69 0.04 37.05
C TYR A 149 16.49 -0.05 36.14
N TYR A 150 16.74 -0.02 34.84
CA TYR A 150 15.75 -0.31 33.82
C TYR A 150 16.42 -1.07 32.67
N CYS A 151 15.63 -1.80 31.90
CA CYS A 151 16.09 -2.38 30.66
C CYS A 151 15.30 -1.84 29.48
N SER A 152 16.00 -1.66 28.37
CA SER A 152 15.41 -1.34 27.08
C SER A 152 15.64 -2.50 26.14
N VAL A 153 14.59 -2.95 25.48
CA VAL A 153 14.67 -4.01 24.46
C VAL A 153 14.38 -3.39 23.12
N ASP A 154 15.29 -3.59 22.19
CA ASP A 154 15.15 -3.10 20.84
C ASP A 154 15.06 -4.26 19.87
N ASN A 155 13.95 -4.33 19.14
CA ASN A 155 13.79 -5.26 18.01
C ASN A 155 14.02 -4.56 16.67
N MET A 156 14.46 -3.30 16.67
CA MET A 156 14.39 -2.43 15.51
C MET A 156 15.70 -2.38 14.73
N HIS A 157 15.71 -3.11 13.62
CA HIS A 157 16.45 -2.69 12.43
C HIS A 157 15.54 -2.00 11.40
N GLY A 158 14.41 -1.42 11.83
CA GLY A 158 13.54 -0.60 10.97
C GLY A 158 12.17 -0.29 11.57
N PRO A 159 11.49 0.78 11.10
CA PRO A 159 10.15 1.15 11.56
C PRO A 159 9.12 0.09 11.14
N ILE A 160 8.08 -0.08 11.97
CA ILE A 160 6.89 -0.84 11.59
C ILE A 160 6.21 -0.05 10.46
N LEU A 161 6.12 -0.67 9.28
CA LEU A 161 5.44 -0.08 8.13
C LEU A 161 3.99 -0.58 8.08
N ILE A 162 3.04 0.36 8.02
CA ILE A 162 1.60 0.11 7.89
C ILE A 162 1.28 0.09 6.39
N PRO A 163 0.59 -0.95 5.85
CA PRO A 163 0.18 -0.96 4.45
C PRO A 163 -0.69 0.24 4.09
N ALA A 164 -0.53 0.76 2.87
CA ALA A 164 -1.39 1.81 2.36
C ALA A 164 -2.85 1.32 2.25
N SER A 165 -3.80 2.12 2.73
CA SER A 165 -5.22 1.86 2.55
C SER A 165 -5.66 2.19 1.12
N ARG A 166 -6.86 1.75 0.73
CA ARG A 166 -7.53 2.22 -0.48
C ARG A 166 -7.52 3.76 -0.54
N PRO A 167 -6.90 4.37 -1.56
CA PRO A 167 -6.81 5.82 -1.65
C PRO A 167 -8.10 6.44 -2.18
N ILE A 168 -8.29 7.72 -1.88
CA ILE A 168 -9.35 8.55 -2.47
C ILE A 168 -8.72 9.48 -3.50
N LEU A 169 -9.26 9.45 -4.71
CA LEU A 169 -8.92 10.40 -5.78
C LEU A 169 -9.89 11.57 -5.75
N THR A 170 -9.35 12.79 -5.69
CA THR A 170 -10.10 14.04 -5.77
C THR A 170 -9.62 14.84 -6.98
N LEU A 171 -10.56 15.27 -7.83
CA LEU A 171 -10.29 16.15 -8.96
C LEU A 171 -10.55 17.61 -8.52
N ARG A 172 -9.55 18.48 -8.64
CA ARG A 172 -9.70 19.92 -8.39
C ARG A 172 -9.52 20.67 -9.70
N ALA A 173 -10.62 21.23 -10.19
CA ALA A 173 -10.67 22.04 -11.38
C ALA A 173 -11.02 23.50 -11.03
N PRO A 174 -10.58 24.49 -11.83
CA PRO A 174 -10.89 25.90 -11.58
C PRO A 174 -12.39 26.24 -11.74
N ARG A 175 -13.18 25.35 -12.34
CA ARG A 175 -14.61 25.50 -12.59
C ARG A 175 -15.31 24.14 -12.62
N ALA A 176 -16.64 24.17 -12.52
CA ALA A 176 -17.48 22.96 -12.53
C ALA A 176 -17.39 22.17 -13.84
N GLN A 177 -17.18 22.85 -14.97
CA GLN A 177 -17.03 22.22 -16.28
C GLN A 177 -15.61 22.40 -16.80
N ALA A 178 -14.89 21.29 -16.95
CA ALA A 178 -13.53 21.26 -17.45
C ALA A 178 -13.48 21.58 -18.95
N VAL A 179 -12.56 22.45 -19.37
CA VAL A 179 -12.38 22.85 -20.78
C VAL A 179 -10.93 22.66 -21.17
N VAL A 180 -10.71 22.44 -22.46
CA VAL A 180 -9.36 22.39 -23.05
C VAL A 180 -8.53 23.61 -22.64
N GLY A 181 -7.31 23.35 -22.18
CA GLY A 181 -6.38 24.36 -21.68
C GLY A 181 -6.43 24.62 -20.17
N ASP A 182 -7.43 24.08 -19.46
CA ASP A 182 -7.45 24.15 -17.99
C ASP A 182 -6.33 23.33 -17.38
N MET A 183 -5.87 23.77 -16.21
CA MET A 183 -5.01 22.98 -15.34
C MET A 183 -5.89 22.33 -14.27
N VAL A 184 -5.91 21.00 -14.23
CA VAL A 184 -6.62 20.21 -13.21
C VAL A 184 -5.60 19.52 -12.32
N GLU A 185 -5.83 19.60 -11.01
CA GLU A 185 -5.05 18.85 -10.03
C GLU A 185 -5.77 17.53 -9.70
N LEU A 186 -5.08 16.42 -9.94
CA LEU A 186 -5.44 15.10 -9.43
C LEU A 186 -4.79 14.95 -8.05
N HIS A 187 -5.58 14.98 -6.97
CA HIS A 187 -5.07 14.76 -5.62
C HIS A 187 -5.47 13.37 -5.14
N CYS A 188 -4.48 12.51 -4.91
CA CYS A 188 -4.70 11.15 -4.43
C CYS A 188 -4.18 10.99 -3.00
N GLU A 189 -5.01 10.46 -2.09
CA GLU A 189 -4.65 10.32 -0.68
C GLU A 189 -5.13 8.99 -0.09
N ALA A 190 -4.20 8.24 0.50
CA ALA A 190 -4.50 7.13 1.38
C ALA A 190 -4.61 7.62 2.84
N GLN A 191 -5.76 7.39 3.48
CA GLN A 191 -6.02 7.80 4.86
C GLN A 191 -5.14 7.09 5.89
N ARG A 192 -4.61 5.91 5.55
CA ARG A 192 -3.66 5.14 6.35
C ARG A 192 -2.53 4.61 5.47
N GLY A 193 -1.33 4.55 6.03
CA GLY A 193 -0.16 3.99 5.37
C GLY A 193 1.12 4.65 5.86
N SER A 194 2.19 3.87 6.03
CA SER A 194 3.51 4.42 6.36
C SER A 194 4.18 4.98 5.11
N PRO A 195 4.81 6.17 5.19
CA PRO A 195 5.56 6.73 4.09
C PRO A 195 6.92 6.02 3.86
N PRO A 196 7.55 6.20 2.69
CA PRO A 196 7.04 6.97 1.54
C PRO A 196 5.95 6.20 0.77
N ILE A 197 4.86 6.90 0.43
CA ILE A 197 3.80 6.34 -0.43
C ILE A 197 4.00 6.87 -1.84
N LEU A 198 4.08 5.98 -2.83
CA LEU A 198 4.07 6.33 -4.24
C LEU A 198 2.64 6.26 -4.75
N TYR A 199 2.16 7.36 -5.33
CA TYR A 199 0.89 7.42 -6.02
C TYR A 199 1.10 7.38 -7.52
N ARG A 200 0.46 6.44 -8.22
CA ARG A 200 0.41 6.38 -9.68
C ARG A 200 -0.98 6.78 -10.16
N PHE A 201 -1.05 7.64 -11.17
CA PHE A 201 -2.31 8.16 -11.71
C PHE A 201 -2.59 7.53 -13.06
N TYR A 202 -3.85 7.16 -13.28
CA TYR A 202 -4.31 6.46 -14.48
C TYR A 202 -5.46 7.21 -15.13
N GLN A 203 -5.49 7.21 -16.46
CA GLN A 203 -6.65 7.52 -17.28
C GLN A 203 -6.98 6.28 -18.11
N ASP A 204 -8.17 5.72 -17.94
CA ASP A 204 -8.64 4.52 -18.65
C ASP A 204 -7.59 3.39 -18.64
N ASP A 205 -7.02 3.14 -17.46
CA ASP A 205 -5.98 2.14 -17.16
C ASP A 205 -4.60 2.44 -17.79
N VAL A 206 -4.41 3.59 -18.42
CA VAL A 206 -3.12 4.09 -18.93
C VAL A 206 -2.48 5.02 -17.90
N ILE A 207 -1.19 4.81 -17.61
CA ILE A 207 -0.44 5.62 -16.63
C ILE A 207 -0.21 7.03 -17.20
N LEU A 208 -0.66 8.05 -16.46
CA LEU A 208 -0.38 9.47 -16.75
C LEU A 208 0.93 9.93 -16.12
N GLY A 209 1.23 9.42 -14.93
CA GLY A 209 2.37 9.85 -14.14
C GLY A 209 2.31 9.35 -12.71
N SER A 210 3.26 9.80 -11.90
CA SER A 210 3.38 9.42 -10.50
C SER A 210 3.85 10.57 -9.64
N SER A 211 3.41 10.58 -8.39
CA SER A 211 3.78 11.57 -7.37
C SER A 211 4.02 10.84 -6.05
N SER A 212 4.95 11.30 -5.22
CA SER A 212 5.28 10.64 -3.95
C SER A 212 4.92 11.52 -2.76
N ALA A 213 4.54 10.87 -1.66
CA ALA A 213 4.33 11.49 -0.36
C ALA A 213 5.39 10.96 0.62
N PRO A 214 6.55 11.63 0.74
CA PRO A 214 7.68 11.16 1.55
C PRO A 214 7.41 11.23 3.06
N SER A 215 6.45 12.06 3.48
CA SER A 215 6.08 12.26 4.89
C SER A 215 4.65 11.77 5.21
N GLY A 216 4.00 11.09 4.26
CA GLY A 216 2.60 10.65 4.36
C GLY A 216 1.63 11.69 3.81
N GLY A 217 0.33 11.38 3.86
CA GLY A 217 -0.74 12.19 3.27
C GLY A 217 -0.91 11.98 1.77
N GLY A 218 -1.64 12.89 1.13
CA GLY A 218 -1.90 12.88 -0.29
C GLY A 218 -0.80 13.48 -1.15
N ALA A 219 -0.80 13.13 -2.43
CA ALA A 219 0.10 13.71 -3.42
C ALA A 219 -0.70 14.32 -4.59
N PRO A 220 -0.34 15.53 -5.05
CA PRO A 220 -0.95 16.15 -6.22
C PRO A 220 -0.25 15.72 -7.51
N PHE A 221 -1.00 15.73 -8.61
CA PHE A 221 -0.50 15.64 -9.98
C PHE A 221 -1.28 16.62 -10.86
N ASN A 222 -0.58 17.60 -11.45
CA ASN A 222 -1.19 18.62 -12.28
C ASN A 222 -1.19 18.19 -13.74
N LEU A 223 -2.37 18.25 -14.37
CA LEU A 223 -2.58 17.89 -15.76
C LEU A 223 -3.14 19.08 -16.52
N PHE A 224 -2.51 19.44 -17.64
CA PHE A 224 -3.06 20.38 -18.60
C PHE A 224 -4.04 19.64 -19.54
N LEU A 225 -5.29 20.09 -19.57
CA LEU A 225 -6.35 19.41 -20.28
C LEU A 225 -6.28 19.59 -21.80
N THR A 226 -6.41 18.48 -22.51
CA THR A 226 -6.61 18.39 -23.96
C THR A 226 -7.90 17.63 -24.24
N ALA A 227 -8.37 17.57 -25.50
CA ALA A 227 -9.58 16.81 -25.83
C ALA A 227 -9.46 15.31 -25.47
N GLU A 228 -8.24 14.76 -25.58
CA GLU A 228 -7.91 13.35 -25.30
C GLU A 228 -7.93 13.01 -23.81
N HIS A 229 -7.99 14.01 -22.92
CA HIS A 229 -8.03 13.80 -21.47
C HIS A 229 -9.47 13.56 -20.94
N SER A 230 -10.43 13.27 -21.82
CA SER A 230 -11.76 12.81 -21.38
C SER A 230 -11.69 11.32 -21.07
N GLY A 231 -12.18 10.89 -19.91
CA GLY A 231 -12.07 9.48 -19.51
C GLY A 231 -12.28 9.21 -18.02
N ASN A 232 -11.98 7.99 -17.60
CA ASN A 232 -12.05 7.57 -16.21
C ASN A 232 -10.68 7.64 -15.54
N TYR A 233 -10.61 8.39 -14.46
CA TYR A 233 -9.40 8.56 -13.68
C TYR A 233 -9.41 7.67 -12.45
N SER A 234 -8.26 7.09 -12.13
CA SER A 234 -8.03 6.37 -10.87
C SER A 234 -6.61 6.58 -10.40
N CYS A 235 -6.35 6.29 -9.13
CA CYS A 235 -4.99 6.30 -8.59
C CYS A 235 -4.68 5.04 -7.78
N GLU A 236 -3.42 4.65 -7.82
CA GLU A 236 -2.86 3.54 -7.05
C GLU A 236 -1.94 4.09 -5.97
N ALA A 237 -2.11 3.67 -4.72
CA ALA A 237 -1.21 3.94 -3.61
C ALA A 237 -0.36 2.70 -3.31
N ASP A 238 0.96 2.85 -3.35
CA ASP A 238 1.92 1.77 -3.16
C ASP A 238 3.05 2.22 -2.22
N ASN A 239 3.18 1.54 -1.08
CA ASN A 239 4.28 1.72 -0.15
C ASN A 239 5.12 0.44 0.03
N GLY A 240 5.10 -0.44 -0.98
CA GLY A 240 5.85 -1.71 -0.98
C GLY A 240 5.19 -2.84 -0.18
N LEU A 241 4.06 -2.60 0.47
CA LEU A 241 3.31 -3.59 1.27
C LEU A 241 2.03 -4.08 0.59
N GLY A 242 1.86 -3.76 -0.70
CA GLY A 242 0.69 -4.08 -1.49
C GLY A 242 0.01 -2.81 -2.00
N ALA A 243 -0.11 -2.73 -3.32
CA ALA A 243 -0.78 -1.62 -3.98
C ALA A 243 -2.30 -1.68 -3.75
N GLN A 244 -2.93 -0.52 -3.58
CA GLN A 244 -4.38 -0.36 -3.50
C GLN A 244 -4.84 0.72 -4.48
N CYS A 245 -5.91 0.44 -5.23
CA CYS A 245 -6.47 1.36 -6.22
C CYS A 245 -7.72 2.07 -5.70
N SER A 246 -7.87 3.35 -6.02
CA SER A 246 -9.08 4.13 -5.77
C SER A 246 -10.25 3.63 -6.63
N ASP A 247 -11.44 4.08 -6.28
CA ASP A 247 -12.57 4.03 -7.21
C ASP A 247 -12.32 4.98 -8.40
N ARG A 248 -13.03 4.75 -9.51
CA ARG A 248 -12.88 5.53 -10.73
C ARG A 248 -13.72 6.80 -10.69
N VAL A 249 -13.17 7.91 -11.19
CA VAL A 249 -13.86 9.20 -11.32
C VAL A 249 -13.83 9.64 -12.78
N SER A 250 -14.98 9.89 -13.38
CA SER A 250 -15.08 10.31 -14.79
C SER A 250 -14.90 11.82 -14.93
N LEU A 251 -14.14 12.24 -15.94
CA LEU A 251 -13.98 13.64 -16.32
C LEU A 251 -14.31 13.80 -17.81
N SER A 252 -15.23 14.72 -18.12
CA SER A 252 -15.58 15.09 -19.50
C SER A 252 -15.08 16.50 -19.81
N ILE A 253 -14.36 16.66 -20.91
CA ILE A 253 -13.74 17.93 -21.29
C ILE A 253 -14.52 18.54 -22.44
N THR A 254 -14.94 19.80 -22.29
CA THR A 254 -15.65 20.53 -23.35
C THR A 254 -14.64 21.31 -24.20
N GLY A 255 -14.80 21.30 -25.53
CA GLY A 255 -13.99 22.12 -26.42
C GLY A 255 -14.31 23.61 -26.24
N LYS A 256 -13.31 24.48 -26.33
CA LYS A 256 -13.53 25.94 -26.30
C LYS A 256 -14.42 26.40 -27.47
N GLN A 257 -14.33 25.71 -28.60
CA GLN A 257 -15.19 25.92 -29.77
C GLN A 257 -16.65 25.58 -29.47
N ASP A 258 -16.89 24.49 -28.72
CA ASP A 258 -18.23 23.99 -28.40
C ASP A 258 -18.99 24.94 -27.47
N ILE A 259 -18.27 25.62 -26.57
CA ILE A 259 -18.85 26.65 -25.70
C ILE A 259 -19.27 27.88 -26.52
N LEU A 260 -18.44 28.28 -27.48
CA LEU A 260 -18.74 29.42 -28.35
C LEU A 260 -19.92 29.12 -29.27
N THR A 261 -19.98 27.93 -29.88
CA THR A 261 -21.13 27.52 -30.70
C THR A 261 -22.40 27.39 -29.87
N ALA A 262 -22.35 26.82 -28.66
CA ALA A 262 -23.51 26.77 -27.77
C ALA A 262 -23.99 28.17 -27.37
N ALA A 263 -23.08 29.10 -27.05
CA ALA A 263 -23.44 30.48 -26.72
C ALA A 263 -24.07 31.23 -27.90
N ILE A 264 -23.55 31.04 -29.10
CA ILE A 264 -24.13 31.60 -30.34
C ILE A 264 -25.52 31.00 -30.58
N TYR A 265 -25.66 29.69 -30.47
CA TYR A 265 -26.92 28.98 -30.68
C TYR A 265 -28.01 29.42 -29.69
N ILE A 266 -27.67 29.54 -28.39
CA ILE A 266 -28.59 30.07 -27.37
C ILE A 266 -28.99 31.52 -27.69
N ASN A 267 -28.05 32.37 -28.11
CA ASN A 267 -28.36 33.76 -28.48
C ASN A 267 -29.31 33.81 -29.69
N VAL A 268 -29.12 32.92 -30.67
CA VAL A 268 -30.02 32.79 -31.83
C VAL A 268 -31.41 32.34 -31.40
N ILE A 269 -31.53 31.34 -30.51
CA ILE A 269 -32.83 30.90 -29.98
C ILE A 269 -33.53 32.02 -29.22
N ILE A 270 -32.84 32.70 -28.30
CA ILE A 270 -33.43 33.81 -27.53
C ILE A 270 -33.94 34.91 -28.47
N ARG A 271 -33.18 35.23 -29.52
CA ARG A 271 -33.59 36.21 -30.53
C ARG A 271 -34.79 35.75 -31.34
N LEU A 272 -34.86 34.47 -31.72
CA LEU A 272 -36.01 33.90 -32.43
C LEU A 272 -37.26 33.89 -31.56
N ASP A 273 -37.15 33.47 -30.30
CA ASP A 273 -38.27 33.44 -29.35
C ASP A 273 -38.80 34.85 -29.05
N LEU A 274 -37.92 35.85 -28.85
CA LEU A 274 -38.36 37.24 -28.69
C LEU A 274 -39.09 37.75 -29.93
N SER A 275 -38.62 37.38 -31.12
CA SER A 275 -39.21 37.80 -32.41
C SER A 275 -40.61 37.20 -32.58
N LEU A 276 -40.79 35.92 -32.23
CA LEU A 276 -42.08 35.23 -32.25
C LEU A 276 -43.04 35.82 -31.21
N LEU A 277 -42.56 36.08 -29.99
CA LEU A 277 -43.35 36.71 -28.92
C LEU A 277 -43.84 38.10 -29.35
N PHE A 278 -42.95 38.91 -29.94
CA PHE A 278 -43.31 40.22 -30.49
C PHE A 278 -44.39 40.10 -31.58
N CYS A 279 -44.24 39.17 -32.53
CA CYS A 279 -45.26 38.96 -33.56
C CYS A 279 -46.63 38.55 -32.98
N SER A 280 -46.63 37.74 -31.91
CA SER A 280 -47.87 37.30 -31.23
C SER A 280 -48.58 38.41 -30.46
N LEU A 281 -47.85 39.31 -29.79
CA LEU A 281 -48.41 40.41 -29.00
C LEU A 281 -49.00 41.53 -29.86
N PHE A 282 -48.39 41.78 -31.03
CA PHE A 282 -48.81 42.86 -31.93
C PHE A 282 -49.71 42.41 -33.09
N SER A 283 -50.11 41.12 -33.15
CA SER A 283 -51.02 40.57 -34.19
C SER A 283 -50.60 40.89 -35.62
N ILE A 284 -49.30 40.84 -35.91
CA ILE A 284 -48.79 41.09 -37.27
C ILE A 284 -48.97 39.80 -38.10
N CYS A 285 -49.98 39.77 -38.98
CA CYS A 285 -50.33 38.63 -39.85
C CYS A 285 -49.29 38.38 -40.99
N PRO A 286 -49.25 37.20 -41.64
CA PRO A 286 -48.09 36.33 -41.80
C PRO A 286 -47.37 36.57 -43.13
N ILE A 287 -46.88 37.78 -43.37
CA ILE A 287 -46.02 38.05 -44.54
C ILE A 287 -44.54 38.06 -44.13
N CYS A 288 -44.24 38.26 -42.84
CA CYS A 288 -42.87 38.21 -42.32
C CYS A 288 -42.32 36.79 -42.12
N SER A 289 -43.16 35.75 -42.16
CA SER A 289 -42.74 34.35 -42.01
C SER A 289 -41.97 33.79 -43.21
N LEU A 290 -42.04 34.43 -44.38
CA LEU A 290 -41.30 34.02 -45.58
C LEU A 290 -39.81 34.39 -45.54
N PHE A 291 -39.39 35.32 -44.66
CA PHE A 291 -37.97 35.68 -44.51
C PHE A 291 -37.21 34.83 -43.48
N SER A 292 -37.91 34.01 -42.69
CA SER A 292 -37.28 33.18 -41.65
C SER A 292 -36.84 31.80 -42.15
N PHE A 293 -37.36 31.32 -43.29
CA PHE A 293 -37.00 29.99 -43.83
C PHE A 293 -35.81 30.01 -44.81
N SER A 294 -35.36 31.17 -45.31
CA SER A 294 -34.24 31.22 -46.27
C SER A 294 -32.85 31.14 -45.62
N PHE A 295 -32.76 31.11 -44.28
CA PHE A 295 -31.47 31.01 -43.57
C PHE A 295 -31.10 29.59 -43.11
N LEU A 296 -32.02 28.63 -43.19
CA LEU A 296 -31.72 27.23 -42.80
C LEU A 296 -31.06 26.40 -43.92
N SER A 297 -30.97 26.90 -45.16
CA SER A 297 -30.43 26.13 -46.30
C SER A 297 -28.92 26.31 -46.54
N THR A 298 -28.21 27.11 -45.74
CA THR A 298 -26.79 27.44 -45.98
C THR A 298 -25.83 26.95 -44.91
N PHE A 299 -26.31 26.21 -43.90
CA PHE A 299 -25.49 25.72 -42.79
C PHE A 299 -25.83 24.27 -42.37
N LEU A 300 -26.00 23.38 -43.36
CA LEU A 300 -25.84 21.93 -43.19
C LEU A 300 -24.50 21.51 -43.79
#